data_AF-K1TV39-F1
#
_entry.id   AF-K1TV39-F1
#
_cell.length_a   1.000
_cell.length_b   1.000
_cell.length_c   1.000
_cell.angle_alpha   90.00
_cell.angle_beta   90.00
_cell.angle_gamma   90.00
#
_symmetry.space_group_name_H-M   'P 1'
#
loop_
_entity.id
_entity.type
_entity.pdbx_description
1 polymer ?
#
loop_
_entity_poly.entity_id
_entity_poly.type
_entity_poly.pdbx_seq_one_letter_code
_entity_poly.pdbx_strand_id
1 'polypeptide(L)'
;EVNWSKDGVALTAPDPVPTNEGHSLDGWYYDNNGTETKWNFDTDKVKCTMTLKAKWELSTYSVTLQTDGGTIASGKEVTGYTYGTGAVLPTADDITREGYRFDGWYADSSFSGSPVTEITGTDTENKTFYAKWTKNTTPIISGNTINYIVEHYKTDGSGYTLAETEHSAGKTGDTVTATPKTYEGFTYNPAISTASGTLKKISGPEDIVTLKLYYDMNADTEQESTDNGPEEKADRENPSPVVKKPLLYDLYRTGR
;
A
#
# COMPACT_ATOMS: atom_id res chain seq x y z
N GLU A 1 2.13 -54.13 -11.26
CA GLU A 1 2.97 -55.28 -10.88
C GLU A 1 3.54 -55.87 -12.15
N VAL A 2 4.79 -56.31 -12.14
CA VAL A 2 5.38 -57.00 -13.29
C VAL A 2 5.93 -58.34 -12.80
N ASN A 3 5.58 -59.41 -13.51
CA ASN A 3 5.89 -60.80 -13.15
C ASN A 3 6.91 -61.36 -14.14
N TRP A 4 8.07 -61.81 -13.66
CA TRP A 4 9.11 -62.45 -14.49
C TRP A 4 9.44 -63.85 -13.97
N SER A 5 9.73 -64.78 -14.90
CA SER A 5 9.87 -66.22 -14.60
C SER A 5 11.12 -66.87 -15.21
N LYS A 6 12.29 -66.20 -15.21
CA LYS A 6 13.51 -66.83 -15.74
C LYS A 6 14.74 -66.56 -14.87
N ASP A 7 15.25 -67.61 -14.24
CA ASP A 7 16.40 -67.58 -13.32
C ASP A 7 17.69 -67.12 -14.04
N GLY A 8 18.48 -66.30 -13.36
CA GLY A 8 19.82 -65.87 -13.81
C GLY A 8 19.84 -64.72 -14.84
N VAL A 9 18.68 -64.25 -15.30
CA VAL A 9 18.56 -63.15 -16.27
C VAL A 9 18.62 -61.79 -15.55
N ALA A 10 19.27 -60.81 -16.18
CA ALA A 10 19.20 -59.42 -15.75
C ALA A 10 17.85 -58.83 -16.17
N LEU A 11 17.12 -58.23 -15.24
CA LEU A 11 15.90 -57.49 -15.57
C LEU A 11 16.27 -56.11 -16.10
N THR A 12 15.48 -55.60 -17.03
CA THR A 12 15.52 -54.19 -17.41
C THR A 12 14.36 -53.47 -16.75
N ALA A 13 14.59 -52.21 -16.36
CA ALA A 13 13.52 -51.36 -15.87
C ALA A 13 12.44 -51.19 -16.97
N PRO A 14 11.16 -51.03 -16.61
CA PRO A 14 10.12 -50.75 -17.60
C PRO A 14 10.41 -49.46 -18.37
N ASP A 15 10.22 -49.53 -19.70
CA ASP A 15 10.37 -48.42 -20.64
C ASP A 15 9.08 -48.33 -21.50
N PRO A 16 8.32 -47.22 -21.46
CA PRO A 16 8.58 -46.01 -20.67
C PRO A 16 8.47 -46.26 -19.16
N VAL A 17 9.23 -45.48 -18.39
CA VAL A 17 9.11 -45.43 -16.93
C VAL A 17 7.65 -45.10 -16.60
N PRO A 18 6.98 -45.86 -15.71
CA PRO A 18 5.60 -45.55 -15.34
C PRO A 18 5.51 -44.15 -14.74
N THR A 19 4.33 -43.55 -14.85
CA THR A 19 4.01 -42.26 -14.24
C THR A 19 2.88 -42.42 -13.24
N ASN A 20 2.95 -41.68 -12.14
CA ASN A 20 1.87 -41.56 -11.17
C ASN A 20 1.71 -40.07 -10.84
N GLU A 21 0.52 -39.52 -11.10
CA GLU A 21 0.27 -38.09 -10.95
C GLU A 21 0.59 -37.63 -9.51
N GLY A 22 1.35 -36.54 -9.40
CA GLY A 22 1.76 -35.99 -8.10
C GLY A 22 2.78 -36.85 -7.33
N HIS A 23 3.33 -37.90 -7.95
CA HIS A 23 4.30 -38.78 -7.31
C HIS A 23 5.57 -39.00 -8.16
N SER A 24 6.72 -39.05 -7.49
CA SER A 24 7.98 -39.48 -8.07
C SER A 24 8.23 -40.96 -7.81
N LEU A 25 8.75 -41.68 -8.80
CA LEU A 25 9.15 -43.07 -8.63
C LEU A 25 10.42 -43.12 -7.79
N ASP A 26 10.32 -43.58 -6.55
CA ASP A 26 11.50 -43.83 -5.70
C ASP A 26 12.26 -45.07 -6.21
N GLY A 27 11.55 -46.12 -6.59
CA GLY A 27 12.15 -47.27 -7.27
C GLY A 27 11.27 -48.50 -7.29
N TRP A 28 11.89 -49.63 -7.59
CA TRP A 28 11.24 -50.94 -7.62
C TRP A 28 11.69 -51.76 -6.43
N TYR A 29 10.75 -52.41 -5.75
CA TYR A 29 10.99 -53.13 -4.51
C TYR A 29 10.39 -54.54 -4.58
N TYR A 30 11.00 -55.49 -3.86
CA TYR A 30 10.50 -56.84 -3.70
C TYR A 30 10.53 -57.24 -2.22
N ASP A 31 9.72 -58.24 -1.86
CA ASP A 31 9.78 -58.84 -0.53
C ASP A 31 10.89 -59.90 -0.46
N ASN A 32 11.83 -59.71 0.46
CA ASN A 32 12.89 -60.64 0.76
C ASN A 32 12.67 -61.23 2.15
N ASN A 33 11.85 -62.28 2.23
CA ASN A 33 11.49 -62.96 3.49
C ASN A 33 10.90 -61.99 4.54
N GLY A 34 9.92 -61.17 4.14
CA GLY A 34 9.28 -60.18 5.01
C GLY A 34 10.03 -58.86 5.12
N THR A 35 11.15 -58.68 4.39
CA THR A 35 11.89 -57.41 4.34
C THR A 35 11.78 -56.79 2.94
N GLU A 36 11.16 -55.62 2.85
CA GLU A 36 11.09 -54.86 1.60
C GLU A 36 12.50 -54.39 1.20
N THR A 37 12.95 -54.79 0.01
CA THR A 37 14.31 -54.51 -0.49
C THR A 37 14.23 -53.79 -1.84
N LYS A 38 14.99 -52.70 -2.01
CA LYS A 38 15.08 -51.95 -3.27
C LYS A 38 15.87 -52.76 -4.29
N TRP A 39 15.32 -52.94 -5.48
CA TRP A 39 15.95 -53.64 -6.60
C TRP A 39 16.87 -52.70 -7.37
N ASN A 40 18.08 -53.16 -7.65
CA ASN A 40 19.04 -52.49 -8.52
C ASN A 40 19.14 -53.23 -9.86
N PHE A 41 18.64 -52.62 -10.93
CA PHE A 41 18.63 -53.22 -12.28
C PHE A 41 20.02 -53.47 -12.86
N ASP A 42 21.07 -52.79 -12.38
CA ASP A 42 22.44 -52.96 -12.87
C ASP A 42 23.15 -54.16 -12.23
N THR A 43 22.82 -54.49 -10.98
CA THR A 43 23.56 -55.47 -10.17
C THR A 43 22.75 -56.71 -9.82
N ASP A 44 21.44 -56.60 -9.69
CA ASP A 44 20.61 -57.66 -9.16
C ASP A 44 20.22 -58.67 -10.26
N LYS A 45 20.14 -59.93 -9.85
CA LYS A 45 19.83 -61.08 -10.71
C LYS A 45 18.59 -61.78 -10.17
N VAL A 46 17.69 -62.19 -11.06
CA VAL A 46 16.51 -62.98 -10.68
C VAL A 46 16.96 -64.33 -10.11
N LYS A 47 16.51 -64.66 -8.90
CA LYS A 47 16.85 -65.90 -8.18
C LYS A 47 15.71 -66.93 -8.18
N CYS A 48 14.48 -66.47 -8.38
CA CYS A 48 13.26 -67.25 -8.44
C CYS A 48 12.15 -66.36 -9.00
N THR A 49 10.95 -66.90 -9.20
CA THR A 49 9.76 -66.08 -9.49
C THR A 49 9.57 -65.04 -8.40
N MET A 50 9.63 -63.76 -8.78
CA MET A 50 9.50 -62.61 -7.89
C MET A 50 8.60 -61.55 -8.51
N THR A 51 7.99 -60.74 -7.65
CA THR A 51 7.18 -59.59 -8.05
C THR A 51 7.87 -58.32 -7.60
N LEU A 52 8.21 -57.44 -8.55
CA LEU A 52 8.67 -56.09 -8.25
C LEU A 52 7.46 -55.14 -8.23
N LYS A 53 7.41 -54.31 -7.19
CA LYS A 53 6.41 -53.28 -6.99
C LYS A 53 7.07 -51.90 -7.06
N ALA A 54 6.48 -51.01 -7.84
CA ALA A 54 6.89 -49.61 -7.86
C ALA A 54 6.52 -48.97 -6.52
N LYS A 55 7.46 -48.26 -5.92
CA LYS A 55 7.25 -47.44 -4.73
C LYS A 55 7.32 -45.97 -5.13
N TRP A 56 6.33 -45.22 -4.66
CA TRP A 56 6.09 -43.84 -5.05
C TRP A 56 6.23 -42.94 -3.84
N GLU A 57 6.82 -41.75 -4.06
CA GLU A 57 6.91 -40.68 -3.06
C GLU A 57 6.12 -39.47 -3.54
N LEU A 58 5.57 -38.69 -2.60
CA LEU A 58 4.88 -37.45 -2.94
C LEU A 58 5.85 -36.46 -3.56
N SER A 59 5.48 -35.90 -4.70
CA SER A 59 6.27 -34.87 -5.36
C SER A 59 6.21 -33.57 -4.57
N THR A 60 7.35 -32.87 -4.53
CA THR A 60 7.44 -31.49 -4.05
C THR A 60 7.76 -30.58 -5.22
N TYR A 61 7.17 -29.38 -5.19
CA TYR A 61 7.30 -28.38 -6.24
C TYR A 61 7.75 -27.05 -5.66
N SER A 62 8.54 -26.28 -6.42
CA SER A 62 9.00 -24.96 -5.99
C SER A 62 7.94 -23.89 -6.26
N VAL A 63 7.88 -22.90 -5.37
CA VAL A 63 7.05 -21.68 -5.52
C VAL A 63 7.97 -20.47 -5.62
N THR A 64 7.73 -19.63 -6.62
CA THR A 64 8.42 -18.34 -6.80
C THR A 64 7.42 -17.20 -6.63
N LEU A 65 7.69 -16.30 -5.68
CA LEU A 65 6.89 -15.10 -5.45
C LEU A 65 7.59 -13.87 -6.03
N GLN A 66 7.04 -13.31 -7.11
CA GLN A 66 7.51 -12.08 -7.74
C GLN A 66 6.87 -10.89 -7.03
N THR A 67 7.57 -10.31 -6.05
CA THR A 67 7.00 -9.28 -5.16
C THR A 67 6.92 -7.88 -5.78
N ASP A 68 7.55 -7.64 -6.94
CA ASP A 68 7.65 -6.32 -7.60
C ASP A 68 8.07 -5.19 -6.64
N GLY A 69 9.09 -5.43 -5.82
CA GLY A 69 9.61 -4.48 -4.84
C GLY A 69 8.87 -4.46 -3.50
N GLY A 70 7.92 -5.38 -3.28
CA GLY A 70 7.39 -5.67 -1.95
C GLY A 70 8.31 -6.56 -1.11
N THR A 71 8.14 -6.48 0.21
CA THR A 71 8.88 -7.23 1.23
C THR A 71 7.91 -8.11 2.01
N ILE A 72 8.12 -9.42 1.99
CA ILE A 72 7.35 -10.39 2.76
C ILE A 72 7.89 -10.42 4.21
N ALA A 73 6.99 -10.57 5.17
CA ALA A 73 7.33 -10.67 6.58
C ALA A 73 8.09 -11.96 6.88
N SER A 74 9.08 -11.87 7.77
CA SER A 74 9.89 -13.02 8.18
C SER A 74 9.02 -14.19 8.64
N GLY A 75 9.28 -15.38 8.08
CA GLY A 75 8.53 -16.60 8.38
C GLY A 75 7.21 -16.78 7.61
N LYS A 76 6.89 -15.85 6.70
CA LYS A 76 5.72 -15.96 5.80
C LYS A 76 6.08 -16.34 4.37
N GLU A 77 7.35 -16.55 4.08
CA GLU A 77 7.83 -16.98 2.78
C GLU A 77 7.26 -18.35 2.38
N VAL A 78 6.84 -18.48 1.13
CA VAL A 78 6.38 -19.75 0.54
C VAL A 78 7.31 -20.09 -0.61
N THR A 79 8.17 -21.09 -0.40
CA THR A 79 9.21 -21.51 -1.37
C THR A 79 8.88 -22.82 -2.07
N GLY A 80 7.86 -23.54 -1.62
CA GLY A 80 7.45 -24.81 -2.19
C GLY A 80 6.17 -25.35 -1.60
N TYR A 81 5.64 -26.42 -2.21
CA TYR A 81 4.49 -27.16 -1.72
C TYR A 81 4.60 -28.65 -2.07
N THR A 82 3.85 -29.48 -1.34
CA THR A 82 3.80 -30.94 -1.56
C THR A 82 2.45 -31.33 -2.14
N TYR A 83 2.46 -32.22 -3.13
CA TYR A 83 1.23 -32.83 -3.64
C TYR A 83 0.43 -33.49 -2.51
N GLY A 84 -0.90 -33.37 -2.56
CA GLY A 84 -1.83 -33.78 -1.51
C GLY A 84 -2.02 -32.75 -0.38
N THR A 85 -1.10 -31.80 -0.21
CA THR A 85 -1.16 -30.79 0.87
C THR A 85 -1.40 -29.38 0.35
N GLY A 86 -0.71 -28.96 -0.71
CA GLY A 86 -0.79 -27.58 -1.20
C GLY A 86 -0.02 -26.58 -0.32
N ALA A 87 -0.34 -25.28 -0.43
CA ALA A 87 0.23 -24.21 0.39
C ALA A 87 -0.65 -22.95 0.37
N VAL A 88 -0.66 -22.17 1.46
CA VAL A 88 -1.36 -20.87 1.51
C VAL A 88 -0.38 -19.75 1.18
N LEU A 89 -0.75 -18.83 0.29
CA LEU A 89 0.10 -17.71 -0.10
C LEU A 89 0.07 -16.57 0.95
N PRO A 90 1.13 -15.73 1.03
CA PRO A 90 1.14 -14.58 1.94
C PRO A 90 -0.04 -13.63 1.69
N THR A 91 -0.65 -13.15 2.76
CA THR A 91 -1.78 -12.21 2.69
C THR A 91 -1.31 -10.76 2.73
N ALA A 92 -2.26 -9.81 2.67
CA ALA A 92 -1.94 -8.38 2.76
C ALA A 92 -1.25 -7.98 4.08
N ASP A 93 -1.43 -8.75 5.17
CA ASP A 93 -0.75 -8.50 6.45
C ASP A 93 0.68 -9.04 6.46
N ASP A 94 1.01 -9.92 5.53
CA ASP A 94 2.30 -10.61 5.44
C ASP A 94 3.27 -9.96 4.46
N ILE A 95 2.85 -8.94 3.70
CA ILE A 95 3.68 -8.29 2.69
C ILE A 95 3.46 -6.78 2.66
N THR A 96 4.53 -6.01 2.47
CA THR A 96 4.48 -4.55 2.44
C THR A 96 5.28 -3.97 1.27
N ARG A 97 4.81 -2.87 0.71
CA ARG A 97 5.55 -2.06 -0.27
C ARG A 97 5.25 -0.60 0.00
N GLU A 98 6.28 0.20 0.26
CA GLU A 98 6.12 1.60 0.65
C GLU A 98 5.33 2.40 -0.41
N GLY A 99 4.22 3.02 -0.01
CA GLY A 99 3.37 3.81 -0.90
C GLY A 99 2.41 3.00 -1.78
N TYR A 100 2.27 1.69 -1.57
CA TYR A 100 1.34 0.83 -2.29
C TYR A 100 0.46 0.00 -1.35
N ARG A 101 -0.73 -0.39 -1.83
CA ARG A 101 -1.60 -1.40 -1.24
C ARG A 101 -1.45 -2.71 -2.01
N PHE A 102 -1.30 -3.82 -1.30
CA PHE A 102 -1.30 -5.15 -1.90
C PHE A 102 -2.72 -5.55 -2.33
N ASP A 103 -2.89 -5.92 -3.60
CA ASP A 103 -4.18 -6.32 -4.17
C ASP A 103 -4.33 -7.83 -4.38
N GLY A 104 -3.29 -8.61 -4.06
CA GLY A 104 -3.28 -10.06 -4.17
C GLY A 104 -2.20 -10.60 -5.11
N TRP A 105 -2.07 -11.91 -5.09
CA TRP A 105 -1.20 -12.69 -5.98
C TRP A 105 -1.94 -13.10 -7.24
N TYR A 106 -1.27 -13.10 -8.38
CA TYR A 106 -1.84 -13.54 -9.67
C TYR A 106 -0.92 -14.57 -10.33
N ALA A 107 -1.49 -15.48 -11.11
CA ALA A 107 -0.74 -16.54 -11.80
C ALA A 107 0.08 -16.01 -12.99
N ASP A 108 -0.22 -14.80 -13.47
CA ASP A 108 0.47 -14.17 -14.59
C ASP A 108 0.79 -12.69 -14.30
N SER A 109 1.80 -12.17 -15.00
CA SER A 109 2.30 -10.81 -14.84
C SER A 109 1.39 -9.72 -15.42
N SER A 110 0.38 -10.08 -16.21
CA SER A 110 -0.66 -9.15 -16.69
C SER A 110 -1.82 -9.01 -15.70
N PHE A 111 -1.78 -9.76 -14.60
CA PHE A 111 -2.80 -9.79 -13.55
C PHE A 111 -4.18 -10.19 -14.09
N SER A 112 -4.22 -11.16 -14.99
CA SER A 112 -5.46 -11.68 -15.55
C SER A 112 -6.19 -12.61 -14.55
N GLY A 113 -7.51 -12.70 -14.68
CA GLY A 113 -8.31 -13.56 -13.81
C GLY A 113 -8.45 -13.06 -12.37
N SER A 114 -8.65 -14.00 -11.45
CA SER A 114 -8.88 -13.74 -10.03
C SER A 114 -7.58 -13.88 -9.21
N PRO A 115 -7.45 -13.17 -8.08
CA PRO A 115 -6.32 -13.34 -7.20
C PRO A 115 -6.27 -14.77 -6.63
N VAL A 116 -5.07 -15.32 -6.54
CA VAL A 116 -4.78 -16.63 -5.97
C VAL A 116 -4.43 -16.46 -4.49
N THR A 117 -5.09 -17.23 -3.62
CA THR A 117 -4.83 -17.21 -2.17
C THR A 117 -4.13 -18.47 -1.69
N GLU A 118 -4.22 -19.57 -2.44
CA GLU A 118 -3.64 -20.86 -2.09
C GLU A 118 -3.31 -21.70 -3.32
N ILE A 119 -2.42 -22.66 -3.12
CA ILE A 119 -2.11 -23.78 -3.99
C ILE A 119 -2.84 -24.98 -3.42
N THR A 120 -3.63 -25.66 -4.24
CA THR A 120 -4.45 -26.80 -3.82
C THR A 120 -3.62 -28.07 -3.68
N GLY A 121 -4.11 -29.06 -2.93
CA GLY A 121 -3.43 -30.35 -2.82
C GLY A 121 -3.36 -31.13 -4.14
N THR A 122 -4.22 -30.82 -5.12
CA THR A 122 -4.21 -31.47 -6.43
C THR A 122 -3.32 -30.76 -7.45
N ASP A 123 -2.76 -29.61 -7.09
CA ASP A 123 -1.89 -28.88 -7.99
C ASP A 123 -0.57 -29.62 -8.23
N THR A 124 -0.07 -29.49 -9.45
CA THR A 124 1.23 -30.01 -9.87
C THR A 124 2.07 -28.90 -10.48
N GLU A 125 3.36 -29.21 -10.68
CA GLU A 125 4.38 -28.36 -11.29
C GLU A 125 4.85 -27.18 -10.44
N ASN A 126 5.99 -26.61 -10.83
CA ASN A 126 6.51 -25.41 -10.19
C ASN A 126 5.62 -24.21 -10.49
N LYS A 127 5.33 -23.38 -9.49
CA LYS A 127 4.43 -22.23 -9.64
C LYS A 127 5.16 -20.91 -9.46
N THR A 128 4.75 -19.91 -10.24
CA THR A 128 5.19 -18.51 -10.07
C THR A 128 3.95 -17.64 -9.87
N PHE A 129 4.00 -16.75 -8.89
CA PHE A 129 2.93 -15.78 -8.62
C PHE A 129 3.46 -14.36 -8.60
N TYR A 130 2.64 -13.42 -9.05
CA TYR A 130 2.99 -12.02 -9.22
C TYR A 130 2.16 -11.15 -8.26
N ALA A 131 2.83 -10.34 -7.45
CA ALA A 131 2.19 -9.41 -6.54
C ALA A 131 1.60 -8.24 -7.32
N LYS A 132 0.29 -8.03 -7.20
CA LYS A 132 -0.37 -6.84 -7.71
C LYS A 132 -0.39 -5.76 -6.65
N TRP A 133 -0.08 -4.55 -7.07
CA TRP A 133 -0.02 -3.38 -6.21
C TRP A 133 -0.84 -2.24 -6.80
N THR A 134 -1.68 -1.62 -5.98
CA THR A 134 -2.26 -0.31 -6.29
C THR A 134 -1.43 0.75 -5.60
N LYS A 135 -0.87 1.70 -6.37
CA LYS A 135 -0.23 2.89 -5.79
C LYS A 135 -1.26 3.62 -4.94
N ASN A 136 -0.92 3.88 -3.69
CA ASN A 136 -1.83 4.63 -2.86
C ASN A 136 -1.90 6.06 -3.41
N THR A 137 -3.10 6.54 -3.72
CA THR A 137 -3.33 7.94 -4.12
C THR A 137 -3.18 8.90 -2.95
N THR A 138 -3.06 8.36 -1.72
CA THR A 138 -2.58 9.01 -0.49
C THR A 138 -1.64 8.04 0.24
N PRO A 139 -0.41 8.41 0.64
CA PRO A 139 0.62 7.45 1.06
C PRO A 139 0.22 6.62 2.30
N ILE A 140 0.12 5.29 2.18
CA ILE A 140 -0.04 4.37 3.33
C ILE A 140 1.31 3.72 3.62
N ILE A 141 1.78 3.79 4.87
CA ILE A 141 2.93 3.04 5.39
C ILE A 141 2.49 2.26 6.64
N SER A 142 3.00 1.03 6.75
CA SER A 142 2.86 0.12 7.88
C SER A 142 3.06 0.80 9.24
N GLY A 143 2.23 0.45 10.23
CA GLY A 143 2.29 0.95 11.60
C GLY A 143 1.38 2.13 11.89
N ASN A 144 0.07 1.87 12.04
CA ASN A 144 -0.96 2.82 12.50
C ASN A 144 -0.95 4.22 11.84
N THR A 145 -0.36 4.40 10.67
CA THR A 145 -0.24 5.73 10.06
C THR A 145 -1.51 6.06 9.29
N ILE A 146 -2.15 7.17 9.65
CA ILE A 146 -3.42 7.68 9.11
C ILE A 146 -3.15 9.01 8.41
N ASN A 147 -3.59 9.11 7.16
CA ASN A 147 -3.54 10.36 6.40
C ASN A 147 -4.66 11.31 6.84
N TYR A 148 -4.37 12.60 6.84
CA TYR A 148 -5.33 13.67 7.04
C TYR A 148 -5.08 14.82 6.05
N ILE A 149 -6.12 15.64 5.87
CA ILE A 149 -6.13 16.74 4.90
C ILE A 149 -6.09 18.06 5.68
N VAL A 150 -5.35 19.05 5.16
CA VAL A 150 -5.45 20.45 5.61
C VAL A 150 -5.92 21.29 4.44
N GLU A 151 -7.03 21.99 4.62
CA GLU A 151 -7.59 22.90 3.61
C GLU A 151 -7.46 24.35 4.07
N HIS A 152 -6.97 25.21 3.18
CA HIS A 152 -6.87 26.65 3.41
C HIS A 152 -7.91 27.37 2.56
N TYR A 153 -8.73 28.18 3.21
CA TYR A 153 -9.83 28.90 2.60
C TYR A 153 -9.64 30.42 2.71
N LYS A 154 -9.84 31.15 1.63
CA LYS A 154 -9.74 32.62 1.58
C LYS A 154 -11.08 33.23 1.20
N THR A 155 -11.43 34.36 1.81
CA THR A 155 -12.63 35.14 1.44
C THR A 155 -12.24 36.47 0.79
N ASP A 156 -13.00 36.89 -0.20
CA ASP A 156 -12.96 38.24 -0.80
C ASP A 156 -14.11 39.13 -0.29
N GLY A 157 -14.84 38.68 0.74
CA GLY A 157 -16.04 39.33 1.26
C GLY A 157 -17.36 38.76 0.73
N SER A 158 -17.33 37.93 -0.32
CA SER A 158 -18.52 37.24 -0.85
C SER A 158 -18.71 35.80 -0.32
N GLY A 159 -17.68 35.25 0.33
CA GLY A 159 -17.66 33.92 0.89
C GLY A 159 -16.26 33.29 0.84
N TYR A 160 -16.07 32.16 1.51
CA TYR A 160 -14.79 31.46 1.51
C TYR A 160 -14.66 30.48 0.35
N THR A 161 -13.54 30.53 -0.34
CA THR A 161 -13.17 29.62 -1.43
C THR A 161 -11.91 28.83 -1.07
N LEU A 162 -11.83 27.58 -1.51
CA LEU A 162 -10.68 26.72 -1.26
C LEU A 162 -9.48 27.25 -2.06
N ALA A 163 -8.41 27.64 -1.36
CA ALA A 163 -7.21 28.21 -1.94
C ALA A 163 -6.07 27.18 -2.07
N GLU A 164 -5.92 26.30 -1.07
CA GLU A 164 -4.84 25.31 -1.04
C GLU A 164 -5.27 24.06 -0.25
N THR A 165 -4.76 22.90 -0.66
CA THR A 165 -4.95 21.63 0.03
C THR A 165 -3.60 20.98 0.28
N GLU A 166 -3.36 20.58 1.53
CA GLU A 166 -2.18 19.81 1.94
C GLU A 166 -2.59 18.42 2.38
N HIS A 167 -1.66 17.49 2.20
CA HIS A 167 -1.78 16.11 2.70
C HIS A 167 -0.68 15.87 3.72
N SER A 168 -1.06 15.30 4.86
CA SER A 168 -0.14 14.94 5.92
C SER A 168 -0.56 13.61 6.54
N ALA A 169 0.32 13.06 7.38
CA ALA A 169 0.11 11.79 8.03
C ALA A 169 0.48 11.88 9.51
N GLY A 170 -0.20 11.12 10.35
CA GLY A 170 0.12 10.92 11.77
C GLY A 170 -0.27 9.51 12.19
N LYS A 171 -0.17 9.16 13.48
CA LYS A 171 -0.56 7.83 13.95
C LYS A 171 -2.00 7.81 14.46
N THR A 172 -2.66 6.66 14.39
CA THR A 172 -3.97 6.43 15.02
C THR A 172 -3.90 6.79 16.50
N GLY A 173 -4.81 7.65 16.95
CA GLY A 173 -4.85 8.19 18.30
C GLY A 173 -4.09 9.50 18.49
N ASP A 174 -3.23 9.90 17.54
CA ASP A 174 -2.57 11.20 17.60
C ASP A 174 -3.59 12.33 17.43
N THR A 175 -3.41 13.39 18.21
CA THR A 175 -4.02 14.69 17.93
C THR A 175 -3.04 15.47 17.07
N VAL A 176 -3.45 15.76 15.84
CA VAL A 176 -2.67 16.57 14.90
C VAL A 176 -3.17 18.01 14.90
N THR A 177 -2.27 18.95 14.65
CA THR A 177 -2.58 20.39 14.60
C THR A 177 -1.91 21.00 13.38
N ALA A 178 -2.69 21.67 12.53
CA ALA A 178 -2.20 22.41 11.39
C ALA A 178 -1.68 23.80 11.82
N THR A 179 -0.53 24.20 11.28
CA THR A 179 0.04 25.52 11.53
C THR A 179 -0.45 26.50 10.46
N PRO A 180 -1.04 27.65 10.82
CA PRO A 180 -1.48 28.64 9.83
C PRO A 180 -0.33 29.17 8.99
N LYS A 181 -0.50 29.12 7.66
CA LYS A 181 0.36 29.79 6.68
C LYS A 181 0.13 31.30 6.64
N THR A 182 1.11 32.02 6.10
CA THR A 182 0.99 33.44 5.77
C THR A 182 0.60 33.58 4.31
N TYR A 183 -0.42 34.38 4.03
CA TYR A 183 -0.78 34.81 2.69
C TYR A 183 -0.78 36.33 2.65
N GLU A 184 -0.12 36.90 1.64
CA GLU A 184 -0.11 38.35 1.44
C GLU A 184 -1.54 38.88 1.25
N GLY A 185 -1.90 39.93 2.01
CA GLY A 185 -3.25 40.50 1.99
C GLY A 185 -4.30 39.72 2.77
N PHE A 186 -3.93 38.67 3.53
CA PHE A 186 -4.90 37.93 4.36
C PHE A 186 -4.41 37.69 5.79
N THR A 187 -5.37 37.61 6.73
CA THR A 187 -5.14 37.29 8.15
C THR A 187 -5.85 36.00 8.52
N TYR A 188 -5.17 35.10 9.24
CA TYR A 188 -5.76 33.86 9.74
C TYR A 188 -6.89 34.13 10.75
N ASN A 189 -8.05 33.51 10.52
CA ASN A 189 -9.22 33.60 11.40
C ASN A 189 -9.37 32.32 12.24
N PRO A 190 -8.89 32.30 13.50
CA PRO A 190 -8.99 31.12 14.35
C PRO A 190 -10.43 30.82 14.80
N ALA A 191 -11.34 31.79 14.79
CA ALA A 191 -12.67 31.63 15.37
C ALA A 191 -13.56 30.65 14.59
N ILE A 192 -13.31 30.52 13.30
CA ILE A 192 -14.07 29.63 12.39
C ILE A 192 -13.23 28.45 11.87
N SER A 193 -11.96 28.38 12.27
CA SER A 193 -11.02 27.36 11.82
C SER A 193 -11.08 26.12 12.69
N THR A 194 -11.01 24.94 12.06
CA THR A 194 -10.79 23.66 12.73
C THR A 194 -9.34 23.24 12.48
N ALA A 195 -8.43 23.75 13.32
CA ALA A 195 -6.99 23.56 13.13
C ALA A 195 -6.44 22.29 13.80
N SER A 196 -7.25 21.52 14.52
CA SER A 196 -6.81 20.28 15.16
C SER A 196 -7.87 19.18 15.07
N GLY A 197 -7.41 17.92 15.04
CA GLY A 197 -8.26 16.74 15.01
C GLY A 197 -7.52 15.50 15.49
N THR A 198 -8.26 14.51 16.01
CA THR A 198 -7.71 13.23 16.44
C THR A 198 -7.85 12.20 15.34
N LEU A 199 -6.74 11.57 14.97
CA LEU A 199 -6.70 10.56 13.93
C LEU A 199 -7.30 9.25 14.42
N LYS A 200 -8.17 8.66 13.61
CA LYS A 200 -8.84 7.39 13.91
C LYS A 200 -8.59 6.40 12.79
N LYS A 201 -8.86 5.12 13.07
CA LYS A 201 -8.86 4.09 12.04
C LYS A 201 -9.92 4.44 10.99
N ILE A 202 -9.50 4.55 9.73
CA ILE A 202 -10.38 4.84 8.61
C ILE A 202 -11.14 3.57 8.23
N SER A 203 -12.46 3.62 8.33
CA SER A 203 -13.40 2.59 7.88
C SER A 203 -14.25 3.08 6.69
N GLY A 204 -14.35 4.40 6.51
CA GLY A 204 -14.96 5.06 5.35
C GLY A 204 -14.41 6.48 5.13
N PRO A 205 -14.79 7.16 4.02
CA PRO A 205 -14.32 8.51 3.70
C PRO A 205 -14.65 9.55 4.78
N GLU A 206 -15.71 9.34 5.56
CA GLU A 206 -16.12 10.16 6.70
C GLU A 206 -15.14 10.13 7.87
N ASP A 207 -14.29 9.11 7.96
CA ASP A 207 -13.28 8.99 9.00
C ASP A 207 -12.00 9.79 8.68
N ILE A 208 -11.90 10.35 7.47
CA ILE A 208 -10.77 11.18 7.07
C ILE A 208 -10.85 12.52 7.80
N VAL A 209 -9.90 12.75 8.70
CA VAL A 209 -9.76 14.04 9.36
C VAL A 209 -9.38 15.10 8.33
N THR A 210 -10.22 16.14 8.22
CA THR A 210 -9.96 17.31 7.38
C THR A 210 -9.93 18.55 8.29
N LEU A 211 -8.75 19.13 8.43
CA LEU A 211 -8.53 20.39 9.15
C LEU A 211 -8.79 21.54 8.18
N LYS A 212 -9.54 22.55 8.62
CA LYS A 212 -9.94 23.68 7.76
C LYS A 212 -9.48 24.99 8.39
N LEU A 213 -8.61 25.71 7.70
CA LEU A 213 -8.08 27.00 8.13
C LEU A 213 -8.63 28.09 7.22
N TYR A 214 -9.21 29.12 7.82
CA TYR A 214 -9.86 30.22 7.12
C TYR A 214 -9.07 31.51 7.29
N TYR A 215 -9.07 32.33 6.24
CA TYR A 215 -8.30 33.55 6.14
C TYR A 215 -9.17 34.69 5.64
N ASP A 216 -9.20 35.77 6.40
CA ASP A 216 -9.93 36.99 6.08
C ASP A 216 -9.06 37.91 5.23
N MET A 217 -9.64 38.53 4.21
CA MET A 217 -8.96 39.60 3.49
C MET A 217 -8.64 40.73 4.46
N ASN A 218 -7.40 41.19 4.45
CA ASN A 218 -7.00 42.37 5.21
C ASN A 218 -7.81 43.55 4.69
N ALA A 219 -8.35 44.37 5.58
CA ALA A 219 -8.90 45.65 5.16
C ALA A 219 -7.75 46.46 4.53
N ASP A 220 -7.90 46.88 3.27
CA ASP A 220 -7.03 47.88 2.69
C ASP A 220 -7.16 49.14 3.55
N THR A 221 -6.20 49.37 4.43
CA THR A 221 -5.96 50.73 4.90
C THR A 221 -5.38 51.48 3.72
N GLU A 222 -6.24 52.17 2.96
CA GLU A 222 -5.82 53.17 1.99
C GLU A 222 -4.74 54.05 2.65
N GLN A 223 -3.53 54.05 2.09
CA GLN A 223 -2.61 55.15 2.33
C GLN A 223 -3.29 56.42 1.81
N GLU A 224 -3.50 57.41 2.68
CA GLU A 224 -3.79 58.78 2.25
C GLU A 224 -2.74 59.19 1.22
N SER A 225 -3.16 59.23 -0.04
CA SER A 225 -2.43 59.86 -1.13
C SER A 225 -2.32 61.35 -0.83
N THR A 226 -1.14 61.79 -0.38
CA THR A 226 -0.78 63.21 -0.47
C THR A 226 -0.46 63.53 -1.93
N ASP A 227 -1.52 63.86 -2.69
CA ASP A 227 -1.41 64.43 -4.02
C ASP A 227 -0.82 65.84 -3.91
N ASN A 228 0.50 65.94 -4.05
CA ASN A 228 1.18 67.20 -4.37
C ASN A 228 1.38 67.24 -5.89
N GLY A 229 0.30 67.51 -6.63
CA GLY A 229 0.38 67.90 -8.02
C GLY A 229 1.05 69.28 -8.19
N PRO A 230 1.85 69.51 -9.24
CA PRO A 230 2.50 70.79 -9.46
C PRO A 230 1.50 71.85 -9.96
N GLU A 231 1.65 73.05 -9.42
CA GLU A 231 0.85 74.25 -9.71
C GLU A 231 0.78 74.58 -11.21
N GLU A 232 -0.43 74.64 -11.77
CA GLU A 232 -0.69 75.38 -13.01
C GLU A 232 -1.23 76.77 -12.65
N LYS A 233 -0.48 77.80 -13.05
CA LYS A 233 -0.81 79.21 -12.82
C LYS A 233 -2.01 79.65 -13.64
N ALA A 234 -3.02 80.23 -12.98
CA ALA A 234 -3.90 81.21 -13.59
C ALA A 234 -4.26 82.32 -12.57
N ASP A 235 -3.80 83.53 -12.85
CA ASP A 235 -4.14 84.77 -12.15
C ASP A 235 -5.62 85.15 -12.33
N ARG A 236 -6.28 85.58 -11.25
CA ARG A 236 -7.10 86.82 -11.15
C ARG A 236 -7.79 86.98 -9.77
N GLU A 237 -7.28 87.94 -9.00
CA GLU A 237 -7.92 88.95 -8.12
C GLU A 237 -9.05 88.60 -7.10
N ASN A 238 -8.66 88.53 -5.81
CA ASN A 238 -9.11 89.34 -4.62
C ASN A 238 -10.60 89.39 -4.13
N PRO A 239 -10.92 89.73 -2.85
CA PRO A 239 -10.69 89.01 -1.57
C PRO A 239 -11.93 88.91 -0.61
N SER A 240 -11.71 88.28 0.56
CA SER A 240 -12.28 88.56 1.92
C SER A 240 -13.24 87.55 2.61
N PRO A 241 -13.28 87.50 3.98
CA PRO A 241 -13.21 86.25 4.76
C PRO A 241 -14.34 86.01 5.80
N VAL A 242 -14.52 84.76 6.29
CA VAL A 242 -15.19 84.39 7.58
C VAL A 242 -14.66 82.98 7.99
N VAL A 243 -13.81 82.75 9.01
CA VAL A 243 -13.89 82.80 10.50
C VAL A 243 -14.62 81.62 11.19
N LYS A 244 -13.82 80.79 11.91
CA LYS A 244 -14.06 79.98 13.15
C LYS A 244 -14.98 78.74 13.05
N LYS A 245 -14.72 77.58 13.69
CA LYS A 245 -13.99 77.21 14.94
C LYS A 245 -13.77 75.67 14.98
N PRO A 246 -12.86 75.14 15.81
CA PRO A 246 -12.60 73.70 15.96
C PRO A 246 -13.43 73.07 17.10
N LEU A 247 -13.61 71.75 17.08
CA LEU A 247 -13.93 70.97 18.28
C LEU A 247 -12.95 69.82 18.46
N LEU A 248 -12.13 70.00 19.50
CA LEU A 248 -11.32 69.03 20.21
C LEU A 248 -12.25 68.12 21.03
N TYR A 249 -11.96 66.82 21.12
CA TYR A 249 -12.10 66.08 22.37
C TYR A 249 -11.16 64.87 22.39
N ASP A 250 -10.17 64.96 23.27
CA ASP A 250 -9.36 63.85 23.80
C ASP A 250 -10.24 62.92 24.65
N LEU A 251 -9.94 61.61 24.70
CA LEU A 251 -9.18 61.00 25.82
C LEU A 251 -9.11 59.46 25.73
N TYR A 252 -7.89 59.00 25.99
CA TYR A 252 -7.44 57.65 26.35
C TYR A 252 -8.26 56.95 27.44
N ARG A 253 -8.25 55.60 27.40
CA ARG A 253 -7.83 54.80 28.58
C ARG A 253 -7.33 53.40 28.23
N THR A 254 -6.04 53.22 28.43
CA THR A 254 -5.35 51.98 28.78
C THR A 254 -5.81 51.45 30.14
N GLY A 255 -5.77 50.13 30.35
CA GLY A 255 -5.81 49.55 31.68
C GLY A 255 -5.80 48.03 31.72
N ARG A 256 -4.58 47.49 31.88
CA ARG A 256 -4.16 46.25 32.59
C ARG A 256 -4.95 44.97 32.41
#